data_AF-A0A1F7QKV8-F1
#
_entry.id   AF-A0A1F7QKV8-F1
#
_cell.length_a   1.000
_cell.length_b   1.000
_cell.length_c   1.000
_cell.angle_alpha   90.00
_cell.angle_beta   90.00
_cell.angle_gamma   90.00
#
_symmetry.space_group_name_H-M   'P 1'
#
loop_
_entity.id
_entity.type
_entity.pdbx_description
1 polymer ?
#
loop_
_entity_poly.entity_id
_entity_poly.type
_entity_poly.pdbx_seq_one_letter_code
_entity_poly.pdbx_strand_id
1 'polypeptide(L)'
;MPGKNDTQNNNGGAQAPIILIDNNMIQHFLSKHLGKELEPILKEVEDIGAVLSVSQIVVYEALKAIVFKPTRFAEVSGFFEKYIVRYPVNEEVLIEAARVHEVYGSDKHTKAHRDSFSSEDVIIGTTAMMLGAFVMTCDANDFPIPFFKEVNRQHIYYQEKGRRRHIVMYLLQPDGEAIGAALEQLNTSNMKPKPSSKKK
;
A
#
# COMPACT_ATOMS: atom_id res chain seq x y z
N MET A 1 -3.70 22.43 28.60
CA MET A 1 -5.13 22.21 28.89
C MET A 1 -5.47 20.78 28.48
N PRO A 2 -5.95 19.94 29.40
CA PRO A 2 -6.42 18.60 29.06
C PRO A 2 -7.89 18.65 28.61
N GLY A 3 -8.27 17.76 27.69
CA GLY A 3 -9.66 17.44 27.40
C GLY A 3 -10.08 17.71 25.96
N LYS A 4 -10.26 16.64 25.18
CA LYS A 4 -11.56 15.99 25.01
C LYS A 4 -11.34 14.55 24.53
N ASN A 5 -11.76 13.61 25.38
CA ASN A 5 -12.01 12.23 24.96
C ASN A 5 -13.29 12.27 24.13
N ASP A 6 -13.15 12.17 22.82
CA ASP A 6 -14.28 11.98 21.93
C ASP A 6 -14.75 10.53 22.06
N THR A 7 -15.88 10.40 22.75
CA THR A 7 -16.69 9.20 22.91
C THR A 7 -16.97 8.61 21.52
N GLN A 8 -16.39 7.44 21.23
CA GLN A 8 -16.70 6.70 20.01
C GLN A 8 -18.16 6.23 20.06
N ASN A 9 -18.98 6.86 19.22
CA ASN A 9 -20.36 6.51 19.01
C ASN A 9 -20.39 5.29 18.08
N ASN A 10 -20.51 4.09 18.66
CA ASN A 10 -20.65 2.83 17.94
C ASN A 10 -22.04 2.71 17.29
N ASN A 11 -22.28 3.52 16.24
CA ASN A 11 -23.30 3.20 15.26
C ASN A 11 -22.69 2.18 14.30
N GLY A 12 -23.13 0.92 14.38
CA GLY A 12 -22.69 -0.20 13.55
C GLY A 12 -23.10 -0.11 12.07
N GLY A 13 -22.98 1.08 11.46
CA GLY A 13 -22.99 1.20 10.01
C GLY A 13 -21.74 0.52 9.44
N ALA A 14 -21.89 -0.18 8.32
CA ALA A 14 -20.75 -0.71 7.59
C ALA A 14 -19.80 0.44 7.26
N GLN A 15 -18.56 0.36 7.76
CA GLN A 15 -17.54 1.35 7.45
C GLN A 15 -17.25 1.31 5.95
N ALA A 16 -17.19 2.48 5.32
CA ALA A 16 -16.84 2.60 3.91
C ALA A 16 -15.50 1.90 3.63
N PRO A 17 -15.39 1.09 2.55
CA PRO A 17 -14.16 0.39 2.23
C PRO A 17 -13.06 1.39 1.90
N ILE A 18 -11.86 1.18 2.47
CA ILE A 18 -10.69 2.03 2.23
C ILE A 18 -9.86 1.39 1.13
N ILE A 19 -9.43 2.20 0.16
CA ILE A 19 -8.53 1.78 -0.91
C ILE A 19 -7.27 2.65 -0.85
N LEU A 20 -6.15 2.05 -0.47
CA LEU A 20 -4.83 2.68 -0.53
C LEU A 20 -4.26 2.57 -1.94
N ILE A 21 -3.87 3.70 -2.52
CA ILE A 21 -3.11 3.73 -3.78
C ILE A 21 -1.62 3.81 -3.47
N ASP A 22 -0.82 3.08 -4.25
CA ASP A 22 0.63 3.19 -4.24
C ASP A 22 1.12 4.42 -5.03
N ASN A 23 2.43 4.66 -4.98
CA ASN A 23 3.04 5.77 -5.72
C ASN A 23 2.95 5.60 -7.25
N ASN A 24 3.06 4.37 -7.75
CA ASN A 24 2.98 4.08 -9.19
C ASN A 24 1.60 4.43 -9.78
N MET A 25 0.53 4.11 -9.06
CA MET A 25 -0.84 4.48 -9.43
C MET A 25 -1.03 5.99 -9.49
N ILE A 26 -0.48 6.75 -8.54
CA ILE A 26 -0.54 8.23 -8.60
C ILE A 26 0.14 8.74 -9.87
N GLN A 27 1.32 8.21 -10.20
CA GLN A 27 2.01 8.59 -11.44
C GLN A 27 1.18 8.27 -12.69
N HIS A 28 0.42 7.18 -12.67
CA HIS A 28 -0.49 6.80 -13.75
C HIS A 28 -1.74 7.70 -13.82
N PHE A 29 -2.39 8.02 -12.70
CA PHE A 29 -3.52 8.96 -12.66
C PHE A 29 -3.12 10.35 -13.18
N LEU A 30 -1.89 10.78 -12.90
CA LEU A 30 -1.36 12.07 -13.36
C LEU A 30 -0.71 12.00 -14.74
N SER A 31 -0.75 10.85 -15.43
CA SER A 31 -0.19 10.72 -16.77
C SER A 31 -1.10 11.37 -17.80
N LYS A 32 -0.53 12.17 -18.71
CA LYS A 32 -1.26 12.81 -19.82
C LYS A 32 -2.05 11.81 -20.69
N HIS A 33 -1.50 10.60 -20.85
CA HIS A 33 -2.07 9.59 -21.75
C HIS A 33 -2.98 8.61 -21.02
N LEU A 34 -2.57 8.18 -19.82
CA LEU A 34 -3.25 7.13 -19.08
C LEU A 34 -4.27 7.67 -18.07
N GLY A 35 -4.08 8.88 -17.53
CA GLY A 35 -4.96 9.45 -16.51
C GLY A 35 -6.42 9.51 -16.95
N LYS A 36 -6.68 9.87 -18.22
CA LYS A 36 -8.04 9.89 -18.79
C LYS A 36 -8.71 8.52 -18.81
N GLU A 37 -7.95 7.47 -19.08
CA GLU A 37 -8.48 6.09 -19.09
C GLU A 37 -8.74 5.58 -17.66
N LEU A 38 -8.15 6.23 -16.65
CA LEU A 38 -8.32 5.90 -15.23
C LEU A 38 -9.39 6.75 -14.52
N GLU A 39 -9.87 7.84 -15.12
CA GLU A 39 -10.97 8.66 -14.55
C GLU A 39 -12.24 7.85 -14.26
N PRO A 40 -12.69 6.90 -15.11
CA PRO A 40 -13.85 6.06 -14.80
C PRO A 40 -13.66 5.23 -13.53
N ILE A 41 -12.44 4.78 -13.24
CA ILE A 41 -12.15 3.99 -12.04
C ILE A 41 -12.28 4.85 -10.78
N LEU A 42 -11.82 6.11 -10.81
CA LEU A 42 -12.04 7.03 -9.68
C LEU A 42 -13.52 7.22 -9.39
N LYS A 43 -14.32 7.36 -10.45
CA LYS A 43 -15.77 7.47 -10.34
C LYS A 43 -16.40 6.20 -9.79
N GLU A 44 -15.97 5.02 -10.25
CA GLU A 44 -16.44 3.74 -9.71
C GLU A 44 -16.16 3.61 -8.21
N VAL A 45 -14.97 4.02 -7.75
CA VAL A 45 -14.60 4.07 -6.33
C VAL A 45 -15.54 5.00 -5.55
N GLU A 46 -15.82 6.19 -6.07
CA GLU A 46 -16.77 7.13 -5.46
C GLU A 46 -18.21 6.56 -5.43
N ASP A 47 -18.66 5.94 -6.53
CA ASP A 47 -20.01 5.40 -6.69
C ASP A 47 -20.29 4.23 -5.73
N ILE A 48 -19.28 3.40 -5.40
CA ILE A 48 -19.40 2.34 -4.39
C ILE A 48 -19.22 2.86 -2.95
N GLY A 49 -19.03 4.17 -2.77
CA GLY A 49 -18.79 4.81 -1.48
C GLY A 49 -17.46 4.45 -0.85
N ALA A 50 -16.48 3.99 -1.64
CA ALA A 50 -15.14 3.70 -1.15
C ALA A 50 -14.35 4.99 -0.93
N VAL A 51 -13.42 4.95 0.03
CA VAL A 51 -12.55 6.08 0.35
C VAL A 51 -11.17 5.84 -0.25
N LEU A 52 -10.86 6.61 -1.30
CA LEU A 52 -9.53 6.60 -1.90
C LEU A 52 -8.54 7.30 -0.96
N SER A 53 -7.41 6.64 -0.72
CA SER A 53 -6.50 7.01 0.35
C SER A 53 -5.06 6.73 0.00
N VAL A 54 -4.12 7.32 0.76
CA VAL A 54 -2.68 7.03 0.67
C VAL A 54 -2.06 6.95 2.05
N SER A 55 -1.00 6.15 2.17
CA SER A 55 -0.06 6.28 3.27
C SER A 55 0.80 7.54 3.09
N GLN A 56 1.17 8.22 4.18
CA GLN A 56 2.03 9.41 4.11
C GLN A 56 3.37 9.15 3.43
N ILE A 57 3.87 7.90 3.41
CA ILE A 57 5.09 7.57 2.66
C ILE A 57 4.94 7.84 1.16
N VAL A 58 3.76 7.58 0.59
CA VAL A 58 3.45 7.86 -0.81
C VAL A 58 3.44 9.37 -1.09
N VAL A 59 2.95 10.17 -0.14
CA VAL A 59 3.00 11.64 -0.23
C VAL A 59 4.45 12.11 -0.24
N TYR A 60 5.30 11.55 0.64
CA TYR A 60 6.73 11.86 0.66
C TYR A 60 7.39 11.52 -0.69
N GLU A 61 7.11 10.35 -1.26
CA GLU A 61 7.66 9.95 -2.56
C GLU A 61 7.20 10.85 -3.72
N ALA A 62 5.90 11.19 -3.75
CA ALA A 62 5.35 12.09 -4.74
C ALA A 62 5.99 13.48 -4.63
N LEU A 63 6.17 14.01 -3.42
CA LEU A 63 6.84 15.29 -3.18
C LEU A 63 8.32 15.24 -3.58
N LYS A 64 9.03 14.15 -3.28
CA LYS A 64 10.42 13.91 -3.71
C LYS A 64 10.54 14.02 -5.24
N ALA A 65 9.59 13.45 -5.99
CA ALA A 65 9.58 13.55 -7.45
C ALA A 65 9.34 14.99 -7.97
N ILE A 66 8.57 15.81 -7.23
CA ILE A 66 8.28 17.20 -7.59
C ILE A 66 9.46 18.13 -7.28
N VAL A 67 10.23 17.90 -6.22
CA VAL A 67 11.42 18.71 -5.92
C VAL A 67 12.35 18.79 -7.15
N PHE A 68 12.47 17.68 -7.89
CA PHE A 68 13.25 17.62 -9.13
C PHE A 68 12.47 18.04 -10.39
N LYS A 69 11.15 18.25 -10.30
CA LYS A 69 10.25 18.70 -11.39
C LYS A 69 9.17 19.67 -10.87
N PRO A 70 9.53 20.91 -10.50
CA PRO A 70 8.62 21.83 -9.80
C PRO A 70 7.34 22.19 -10.58
N THR A 71 7.38 22.11 -11.91
CA THR A 71 6.24 22.40 -12.78
C THR A 71 5.03 21.49 -12.55
N ARG A 72 5.19 20.35 -11.87
CA ARG A 72 4.11 19.40 -11.55
C ARG A 72 3.52 19.58 -10.15
N PHE A 73 4.01 20.54 -9.36
CA PHE A 73 3.56 20.72 -7.98
C PHE A 73 2.04 20.91 -7.87
N ALA A 74 1.49 21.81 -8.69
CA ALA A 74 0.05 22.11 -8.66
C ALA A 74 -0.82 20.90 -9.02
N GLU A 75 -0.40 20.08 -10.01
CA GLU A 75 -1.13 18.87 -10.41
C GLU A 75 -1.17 17.84 -9.27
N VAL A 76 -0.02 17.56 -8.65
CA VAL A 76 0.08 16.54 -7.60
C VAL A 76 -0.64 17.00 -6.32
N SER A 77 -0.43 18.25 -5.89
CA SER A 77 -1.10 18.81 -4.72
C SER A 77 -2.62 18.85 -4.92
N GLY A 78 -3.08 19.28 -6.10
CA GLY A 78 -4.51 19.31 -6.42
C GLY A 78 -5.15 17.92 -6.45
N PHE A 79 -4.43 16.90 -6.92
CA PHE A 79 -4.90 15.50 -6.85
C PHE A 79 -5.07 15.03 -5.41
N PHE A 80 -4.08 15.28 -4.55
CA PHE A 80 -4.16 14.89 -3.14
C PHE A 80 -5.27 15.61 -2.38
N GLU A 81 -5.44 16.92 -2.61
CA GLU A 81 -6.48 17.71 -1.95
C GLU A 81 -7.88 17.29 -2.38
N LYS A 82 -8.05 16.90 -3.65
CA LYS A 82 -9.35 16.59 -4.21
C LYS A 82 -9.86 15.19 -3.86
N TYR A 83 -8.98 14.19 -3.92
CA TYR A 83 -9.43 12.79 -3.93
C TYR A 83 -8.94 11.94 -2.76
N ILE A 84 -7.93 12.40 -2.00
CA ILE A 84 -7.11 11.49 -1.21
C ILE A 84 -7.15 11.79 0.28
N VAL A 85 -7.66 10.84 1.05
CA VAL A 85 -7.46 10.80 2.51
C VAL A 85 -6.05 10.29 2.82
N ARG A 86 -5.36 10.94 3.77
CA ARG A 86 -3.97 10.62 4.11
C ARG A 86 -3.92 9.89 5.45
N TYR A 87 -3.28 8.74 5.49
CA TYR A 87 -3.02 7.99 6.72
C TYR A 87 -1.59 8.22 7.22
N PRO A 88 -1.41 8.58 8.50
CA PRO A 88 -0.10 8.88 9.05
C PRO A 88 0.78 7.64 9.19
N VAL A 89 2.09 7.82 8.96
CA VAL A 89 3.11 6.81 9.29
C VAL A 89 3.68 7.16 10.66
N ASN A 90 3.07 6.61 11.71
CA ASN A 90 3.53 6.80 13.09
C ASN A 90 4.51 5.68 13.49
N GLU A 91 5.01 5.74 14.73
CA GLU A 91 5.96 4.73 15.25
C GLU A 91 5.40 3.31 15.21
N GLU A 92 4.11 3.12 15.48
CA GLU A 92 3.45 1.81 15.43
C GLU A 92 3.48 1.21 14.02
N VAL A 93 3.13 2.01 12.99
CA VAL A 93 3.23 1.59 11.59
C VAL A 93 4.67 1.20 11.23
N LEU A 94 5.68 1.94 11.71
CA LEU A 94 7.09 1.65 11.43
C LEU A 94 7.57 0.36 12.12
N ILE A 95 7.15 0.13 13.37
CA ILE A 95 7.46 -1.10 14.11
C ILE A 95 6.85 -2.30 13.40
N GLU A 96 5.55 -2.23 13.05
CA GLU A 96 4.88 -3.32 12.35
C GLU A 96 5.47 -3.52 10.95
N ALA A 97 5.83 -2.46 10.24
CA ALA A 97 6.47 -2.57 8.92
C ALA A 97 7.81 -3.28 9.01
N ALA A 98 8.62 -3.02 10.05
CA ALA A 98 9.87 -3.75 10.26
C ALA A 98 9.64 -5.26 10.49
N ARG A 99 8.54 -5.62 11.18
CA ARG A 99 8.16 -7.02 11.40
C ARG A 99 7.66 -7.68 10.11
N VAL A 100 6.81 -7.00 9.36
CA VAL A 100 6.31 -7.46 8.05
C VAL A 100 7.44 -7.62 7.05
N HIS A 101 8.41 -6.69 7.05
CA HIS A 101 9.60 -6.80 6.20
C HIS A 101 10.36 -8.11 6.47
N GLU A 102 10.50 -8.48 7.75
CA GLU A 102 11.15 -9.74 8.12
C GLU A 102 10.35 -10.97 7.66
N VAL A 103 9.03 -10.92 7.78
CA VAL A 103 8.13 -11.95 7.26
C VAL A 103 8.33 -12.13 5.76
N TYR A 104 8.30 -11.04 4.99
CA TYR A 104 8.45 -11.10 3.55
C TYR A 104 9.79 -11.71 3.13
N GLY A 105 10.88 -11.30 3.79
CA GLY A 105 12.22 -11.78 3.48
C GLY A 105 12.54 -13.20 3.96
N SER A 106 11.73 -13.75 4.87
CA SER A 106 11.91 -15.09 5.44
C SER A 106 10.98 -16.15 4.82
N ASP A 107 9.91 -15.73 4.16
CA ASP A 107 8.97 -16.63 3.51
C ASP A 107 9.54 -17.18 2.18
N LYS A 108 9.27 -18.45 1.88
CA LYS A 108 9.80 -19.15 0.70
C LYS A 108 8.96 -18.93 -0.58
N HIS A 109 7.73 -18.44 -0.43
CA HIS A 109 6.77 -18.22 -1.50
C HIS A 109 6.81 -16.80 -2.04
N THR A 110 7.40 -15.87 -1.29
CA THR A 110 7.73 -14.53 -1.77
C THR A 110 8.86 -14.65 -2.80
N LYS A 111 8.75 -13.93 -3.92
CA LYS A 111 9.59 -14.19 -5.10
C LYS A 111 11.05 -13.73 -5.00
N ALA A 112 11.50 -13.16 -3.89
CA ALA A 112 12.84 -12.62 -3.84
C ALA A 112 13.38 -12.44 -2.41
N HIS A 113 14.71 -12.38 -2.32
CA HIS A 113 15.47 -12.21 -1.08
C HIS A 113 15.02 -10.97 -0.28
N ARG A 114 15.38 -10.89 1.01
CA ARG A 114 15.04 -9.79 1.95
C ARG A 114 15.19 -8.38 1.36
N ASP A 115 16.12 -8.16 0.42
CA ASP A 115 16.39 -6.85 -0.20
C ASP A 115 15.53 -6.54 -1.45
N SER A 116 14.51 -7.35 -1.73
CA SER A 116 13.70 -7.21 -2.94
C SER A 116 12.46 -6.35 -2.78
N PHE A 117 12.05 -6.09 -1.55
CA PHE A 117 10.91 -5.24 -1.23
C PHE A 117 11.42 -3.88 -0.78
N SER A 118 10.90 -2.81 -1.37
CA SER A 118 11.25 -1.47 -0.90
C SER A 118 10.64 -1.23 0.49
N SER A 119 11.29 -0.39 1.29
CA SER A 119 10.73 -0.03 2.61
C SER A 119 9.41 0.72 2.45
N GLU A 120 9.25 1.47 1.37
CA GLU A 120 8.05 2.19 1.01
C GLU A 120 6.86 1.25 0.77
N ASP A 121 7.04 0.20 -0.04
CA ASP A 121 5.98 -0.77 -0.33
C ASP A 121 5.57 -1.56 0.91
N VAL A 122 6.55 -1.93 1.75
CA VAL A 122 6.27 -2.59 3.03
C VAL A 122 5.48 -1.68 3.97
N ILE A 123 5.80 -0.39 4.04
CA ILE A 123 5.04 0.58 4.84
C ILE A 123 3.62 0.74 4.29
N ILE A 124 3.43 0.80 2.96
CA ILE A 124 2.10 0.85 2.33
C ILE A 124 1.30 -0.39 2.67
N GLY A 125 1.89 -1.58 2.50
CA GLY A 125 1.26 -2.87 2.79
C GLY A 125 0.88 -2.99 4.26
N THR A 126 1.77 -2.59 5.16
CA THR A 126 1.51 -2.57 6.62
C THR A 126 0.39 -1.60 6.97
N THR A 127 0.39 -0.40 6.37
CA THR A 127 -0.69 0.57 6.55
C THR A 127 -2.03 -0.05 6.09
N ALA A 128 -2.04 -0.80 4.98
CA ALA A 128 -3.23 -1.48 4.50
C ALA A 128 -3.73 -2.55 5.48
N MET A 129 -2.82 -3.37 6.01
CA MET A 129 -3.14 -4.41 7.00
C MET A 129 -3.78 -3.81 8.26
N MET A 130 -3.17 -2.77 8.82
CA MET A 130 -3.65 -2.14 10.04
C MET A 130 -5.03 -1.47 9.89
N LEU A 131 -5.33 -0.98 8.69
CA LEU A 131 -6.61 -0.33 8.38
C LEU A 131 -7.68 -1.31 7.87
N GLY A 132 -7.33 -2.57 7.58
CA GLY A 132 -8.20 -3.46 6.80
C GLY A 132 -8.51 -2.92 5.40
N ALA A 133 -7.60 -2.13 4.82
CA ALA A 133 -7.79 -1.48 3.53
C ALA A 133 -7.34 -2.37 2.37
N PHE A 134 -7.94 -2.17 1.20
CA PHE A 134 -7.44 -2.73 -0.04
C PHE A 134 -6.25 -1.91 -0.55
N VAL A 135 -5.38 -2.52 -1.35
CA VAL A 135 -4.30 -1.85 -2.08
C VAL A 135 -4.63 -1.87 -3.56
N MET A 136 -4.64 -0.70 -4.19
CA MET A 136 -4.71 -0.55 -5.65
C MET A 136 -3.31 -0.27 -6.19
N THR A 137 -2.81 -1.14 -7.06
CA THR A 137 -1.44 -1.10 -7.59
C THR A 137 -1.37 -1.55 -9.05
N CYS A 138 -0.29 -1.18 -9.74
CA CYS A 138 0.09 -1.77 -11.03
C CYS A 138 1.18 -2.84 -10.93
N ASP A 139 1.75 -3.07 -9.75
CA ASP A 139 2.73 -4.12 -9.50
C ASP A 139 2.35 -4.96 -8.28
N ALA A 140 1.66 -6.07 -8.52
CA ALA A 140 1.27 -6.99 -7.47
C ALA A 140 2.45 -7.73 -6.82
N ASN A 141 3.67 -7.67 -7.39
CA ASN A 141 4.82 -8.33 -6.77
C ASN A 141 5.33 -7.59 -5.53
N ASP A 142 5.06 -6.29 -5.42
CA ASP A 142 5.41 -5.46 -4.25
C ASP A 142 4.59 -5.86 -3.01
N PHE A 143 3.48 -6.55 -3.22
CA PHE A 143 2.54 -7.02 -2.20
C PHE A 143 2.37 -8.55 -2.31
N PRO A 144 3.30 -9.33 -1.75
CA PRO A 144 3.45 -10.72 -2.13
C PRO A 144 2.40 -11.65 -1.52
N ILE A 145 2.10 -12.73 -2.26
CA ILE A 145 1.38 -13.92 -1.76
C ILE A 145 2.29 -14.65 -0.76
N PRO A 146 1.75 -15.21 0.35
CA PRO A 146 0.33 -15.35 0.69
C PRO A 146 -0.29 -14.15 1.41
N PHE A 147 0.46 -13.08 1.66
CA PHE A 147 0.04 -11.98 2.54
C PHE A 147 -0.96 -11.02 1.88
N PHE A 148 -1.02 -10.98 0.55
CA PHE A 148 -2.02 -10.23 -0.21
C PHE A 148 -2.70 -11.13 -1.24
N LYS A 149 -4.02 -11.00 -1.32
CA LYS A 149 -4.87 -11.73 -2.27
C LYS A 149 -5.39 -10.79 -3.34
N GLU A 150 -5.31 -11.22 -4.59
CA GLU A 150 -5.96 -10.52 -5.71
C GLU A 150 -7.48 -10.66 -5.58
N VAL A 151 -8.18 -9.52 -5.47
CA VAL A 151 -9.65 -9.45 -5.42
C VAL A 151 -10.21 -9.02 -6.76
N ASN A 152 -9.51 -8.12 -7.45
CA ASN A 152 -9.87 -7.70 -8.79
C ASN A 152 -8.61 -7.44 -9.63
N ARG A 153 -8.76 -7.61 -10.94
CA ARG A 153 -7.72 -7.37 -11.93
C ARG A 153 -8.32 -6.80 -13.20
N GLN A 154 -7.77 -5.68 -13.64
CA GLN A 154 -8.27 -4.97 -14.81
C GLN A 154 -7.14 -4.58 -15.76
N HIS A 155 -7.33 -4.86 -17.05
CA HIS A 155 -6.40 -4.43 -18.10
C HIS A 155 -6.83 -3.07 -18.65
N ILE A 156 -5.97 -2.07 -18.53
CA ILE A 156 -6.22 -0.73 -19.05
C ILE A 156 -5.36 -0.51 -20.28
N TYR A 157 -6.02 -0.30 -21.42
CA TYR A 157 -5.35 -0.06 -22.70
C TYR A 157 -5.38 1.42 -23.03
N TYR A 158 -4.26 1.97 -23.50
CA TYR A 158 -4.16 3.39 -23.85
C TYR A 158 -3.22 3.61 -25.04
N GLN A 159 -3.26 4.80 -25.63
CA GLN A 159 -2.35 5.21 -26.69
C GLN A 159 -1.33 6.22 -26.20
N GLU A 160 -0.06 5.96 -26.47
CA GLU A 160 1.05 6.87 -26.19
C GLU A 160 1.95 6.98 -27.41
N LYS A 161 2.12 8.20 -27.94
CA LYS A 161 2.98 8.49 -29.10
C LYS A 161 2.69 7.56 -30.30
N GLY A 162 1.42 7.30 -30.58
CA GLY A 162 0.97 6.42 -31.67
C GLY A 162 1.14 4.92 -31.43
N ARG A 163 1.60 4.50 -30.24
CA ARG A 163 1.73 3.08 -29.87
C ARG A 163 0.66 2.70 -28.87
N ARG A 164 0.03 1.53 -29.08
CA ARG A 164 -0.88 0.92 -28.10
C ARG A 164 -0.05 0.36 -26.95
N ARG A 165 -0.42 0.75 -25.73
CA ARG A 165 0.16 0.30 -24.47
C ARG A 165 -0.94 -0.31 -23.60
N HIS A 166 -0.54 -1.04 -22.57
CA HIS A 166 -1.45 -1.44 -21.52
C HIS A 166 -0.71 -1.55 -20.19
N ILE A 167 -1.45 -1.32 -19.12
CA ILE A 167 -1.08 -1.68 -17.75
C ILE A 167 -2.09 -2.71 -17.23
N VAL A 168 -1.71 -3.41 -16.15
CA VAL A 168 -2.63 -4.25 -15.40
C VAL A 168 -2.76 -3.62 -14.02
N MET A 169 -3.97 -3.22 -13.67
CA MET A 169 -4.31 -2.71 -12.35
C MET A 169 -4.85 -3.86 -11.51
N TYR A 170 -4.36 -3.96 -10.29
CA TYR A 170 -4.78 -4.96 -9.31
C TYR A 170 -5.43 -4.25 -8.13
N LEU A 171 -6.46 -4.89 -7.58
CA LEU A 171 -7.00 -4.58 -6.26
C LEU A 171 -6.66 -5.77 -5.35
N LEU A 172 -5.85 -5.52 -4.34
CA LEU A 172 -5.32 -6.53 -3.44
C LEU A 172 -5.93 -6.35 -2.05
N GLN A 173 -6.23 -7.45 -1.38
CA GLN A 173 -6.70 -7.47 0.00
C GLN A 173 -5.62 -8.10 0.89
N PRO A 174 -5.23 -7.44 2.00
CA PRO A 174 -4.36 -8.04 3.00
C PRO A 174 -4.99 -9.31 3.60
N ASP A 175 -4.20 -10.36 3.77
CA ASP A 175 -4.57 -11.58 4.48
C ASP A 175 -4.00 -11.55 5.91
N GLY A 176 -4.76 -10.94 6.82
CA GLY A 176 -4.37 -10.79 8.23
C GLY A 176 -4.08 -12.12 8.93
N GLU A 177 -4.73 -13.21 8.55
CA GLU A 177 -4.48 -14.54 9.12
C GLU A 177 -3.11 -15.07 8.68
N ALA A 178 -2.79 -14.98 7.39
CA ALA A 178 -1.51 -15.41 6.86
C ALA A 178 -0.34 -14.63 7.47
N ILE A 179 -0.49 -13.32 7.64
CA ILE A 179 0.52 -12.44 8.25
C ILE A 179 0.68 -12.75 9.74
N GLY A 180 -0.43 -12.87 10.47
CA GLY A 180 -0.41 -13.20 11.90
C GLY A 180 0.29 -14.53 12.17
N ALA A 181 -0.05 -15.56 11.39
CA ALA A 181 0.59 -16.87 11.49
C ALA A 181 2.11 -16.81 11.22
N ALA A 182 2.54 -16.03 10.23
CA ALA A 182 3.97 -15.88 9.92
C ALA A 182 4.73 -15.12 11.03
N LEU A 183 4.13 -14.08 11.60
CA LEU A 183 4.70 -13.33 12.73
C LEU A 183 4.86 -14.19 13.98
N GLU A 184 3.88 -15.06 14.28
CA GLU A 184 3.98 -16.01 15.39
C GLU A 184 5.13 -17.00 15.20
N GLN A 185 5.30 -17.51 13.97
CA GLN A 185 6.40 -18.41 13.65
C GLN A 185 7.77 -17.74 13.87
N LEU A 186 7.95 -16.50 13.42
CA LEU A 186 9.19 -15.73 13.63
C LEU A 186 9.51 -15.54 15.12
N ASN A 187 8.51 -15.24 15.94
CA ASN A 187 8.69 -15.10 17.39
C ASN A 187 9.15 -16.41 18.04
N THR A 188 8.60 -17.54 17.61
CA THR A 188 8.99 -18.87 18.15
C THR A 188 10.39 -19.31 17.69
N SER A 189 10.82 -18.93 16.48
CA SER A 189 12.17 -19.26 15.99
C SER A 189 13.27 -18.48 16.69
N ASN A 190 13.02 -17.21 17.02
CA ASN A 190 14.00 -16.34 17.70
C ASN A 190 14.23 -16.72 19.18
N MET A 191 13.32 -17.48 19.78
CA MET A 191 13.46 -17.99 21.15
C MET A 191 14.28 -19.28 21.25
N LYS A 192 14.64 -19.94 20.14
CA LYS A 192 15.48 -21.14 20.22
C LYS A 192 16.94 -20.73 20.47
N PRO A 193 17.55 -21.08 21.63
CA PRO A 193 18.93 -20.71 21.92
C PRO A 193 19.85 -21.28 20.84
N LYS A 194 20.72 -20.44 20.27
CA LYS A 194 21.75 -20.91 19.32
C LYS A 194 22.53 -22.03 20.00
N PRO A 195 22.66 -23.23 19.39
CA PRO A 195 23.42 -24.30 19.99
C PRO A 195 24.83 -23.79 20.26
N SER A 196 25.25 -23.82 21.53
CA SER A 196 26.57 -23.37 21.95
C SER A 196 27.61 -24.07 21.08
N SER A 197 28.32 -23.32 20.25
CA SER A 197 29.39 -23.86 19.44
C SER A 197 30.42 -24.47 20.40
N LYS A 198 30.49 -25.81 20.42
CA LYS A 198 31.56 -26.52 21.10
C LYS A 198 32.85 -26.08 20.42
N LYS A 199 33.63 -25.22 21.09
CA LYS A 199 35.01 -24.92 20.72
C LYS A 199 35.75 -26.26 20.66
N LYS A 200 36.23 -26.62 19.46
CA LYS A 200 37.26 -27.64 19.27
C LYS A 200 38.62 -26.97 19.33
#